data_AF-A0A7S1JY20-F1
#
_entry.id   AF-A0A7S1JY20-F1
#
_cell.length_a   1.000
_cell.length_b   1.000
_cell.length_c   1.000
_cell.angle_alpha   90.00
_cell.angle_beta   90.00
_cell.angle_gamma   90.00
#
_symmetry.space_group_name_H-M   'P 1'
#
loop_
_entity.id
_entity.type
_entity.pdbx_description
1 polymer ?
#
loop_
_entity_poly.entity_id
_entity_poly.type
_entity_poly.pdbx_seq_one_letter_code
_entity_poly.pdbx_strand_id
1 'polypeptide(L)'
;MTDSSSGLSAFPTHDGTAKLIKVIQDGPLSGKKVRRLIKKKGADAAVLVGHLSLIEIALKHHGEGPVSDRTLHAIAELLSGGADPDHGRVVCRAVRCHDYALVDLLLDNHADLKGLCLLHMIAESDHQPAAEKLRLVRQLIDHDPAIVKEVDTHGRHPLSCFCRHPLPEAWLQEALLDLHYQNGAKTDTPDSDGYRPLHHAMHTGDKTTVRWLCGKTNDIDARASRVTALKLGALNGLPTKLLRVLLVHGASPSEATLRAGRALRSEEWERRGTRGYLH
;
A
#
# COMPACT_ATOMS: atom_id res chain seq x y z
N MET A 1 -17.67 9.95 -65.19
CA MET A 1 -17.23 11.07 -64.34
C MET A 1 -17.66 10.73 -62.92
N THR A 2 -16.79 10.00 -62.21
CA THR A 2 -15.96 10.47 -61.09
C THR A 2 -16.69 10.31 -59.76
N ASP A 3 -16.53 9.10 -59.20
CA ASP A 3 -15.96 8.77 -57.89
C ASP A 3 -16.21 9.68 -56.66
N SER A 4 -16.08 9.04 -55.49
CA SER A 4 -15.80 9.60 -54.15
C SER A 4 -16.99 9.75 -53.19
N SER A 5 -17.27 8.69 -52.42
CA SER A 5 -16.77 8.61 -51.03
C SER A 5 -17.37 7.40 -50.32
N SER A 6 -16.71 6.27 -50.50
CA SER A 6 -16.78 5.11 -49.62
C SER A 6 -16.33 5.52 -48.21
N GLY A 7 -17.27 5.64 -47.28
CA GLY A 7 -16.99 5.83 -45.87
C GLY A 7 -18.01 5.05 -45.07
N LEU A 8 -17.53 4.21 -44.14
CA LEU A 8 -18.27 3.48 -43.11
C LEU A 8 -18.76 2.08 -43.50
N SER A 9 -17.84 1.13 -43.57
CA SER A 9 -18.07 -0.21 -43.01
C SER A 9 -16.75 -0.95 -42.79
N ALA A 10 -15.95 -0.52 -41.81
CA ALA A 10 -14.90 -1.38 -41.28
C ALA A 10 -15.56 -2.39 -40.33
N PHE A 11 -16.13 -3.46 -40.88
CA PHE A 11 -16.50 -4.63 -40.07
C PHE A 11 -15.22 -5.15 -39.39
N PRO A 12 -15.17 -5.27 -38.06
CA PRO A 12 -13.99 -5.79 -37.38
C PRO A 12 -13.80 -7.25 -37.78
N THR A 13 -12.73 -7.51 -38.54
CA THR A 13 -12.41 -8.85 -39.01
C THR A 13 -11.90 -9.69 -37.85
N HIS A 14 -12.48 -10.88 -37.67
CA HIS A 14 -12.00 -11.96 -36.79
C HIS A 14 -10.48 -12.21 -36.93
N ASP A 15 -9.92 -11.93 -38.12
CA ASP A 15 -8.50 -12.02 -38.45
C ASP A 15 -7.62 -10.99 -37.70
N GLY A 16 -8.09 -9.77 -37.49
CA GLY A 16 -7.37 -8.73 -36.77
C GLY A 16 -7.16 -9.09 -35.29
N THR A 17 -8.25 -9.47 -34.63
CA THR A 17 -8.26 -9.88 -33.22
C THR A 17 -7.50 -11.19 -33.00
N ALA A 18 -7.66 -12.19 -33.87
CA ALA A 18 -6.88 -13.44 -33.79
C ALA A 18 -5.36 -13.19 -33.92
N LYS A 19 -4.96 -12.28 -34.83
CA LYS A 19 -3.56 -11.86 -34.97
C LYS A 19 -3.06 -11.10 -33.74
N LEU A 20 -3.90 -10.28 -33.11
CA LEU A 20 -3.56 -9.58 -31.88
C LEU A 20 -3.32 -10.57 -30.73
N ILE A 21 -4.23 -11.51 -30.51
CA ILE A 21 -4.10 -12.57 -29.50
C ILE A 21 -2.79 -13.32 -29.70
N LYS A 22 -2.53 -13.77 -30.94
CA LYS A 22 -1.30 -14.51 -31.26
C LYS A 22 -0.03 -13.68 -31.02
N VAL A 23 -0.03 -12.39 -31.37
CA VAL A 23 1.11 -11.49 -31.09
C VAL A 23 1.38 -11.35 -29.59
N ILE A 24 0.34 -11.39 -28.76
CA ILE A 24 0.47 -11.26 -27.32
C ILE A 24 0.93 -12.56 -26.69
N GLN A 25 0.44 -13.71 -27.17
CA GLN A 25 0.82 -15.05 -26.70
C GLN A 25 2.22 -15.49 -27.13
N ASP A 26 2.64 -15.17 -28.36
CA ASP A 26 3.91 -15.67 -28.91
C ASP A 26 5.13 -14.88 -28.38
N GLY A 27 4.92 -13.64 -27.91
CA GLY A 27 6.00 -12.69 -27.55
C GLY A 27 6.99 -12.41 -28.71
N PRO A 28 8.11 -11.70 -28.46
CA PRO A 28 8.23 -10.54 -27.57
C PRO A 28 7.33 -9.38 -28.04
N LEU A 29 6.70 -8.71 -27.08
CA LEU A 29 5.71 -7.68 -27.33
C LEU A 29 6.33 -6.44 -28.01
N SER A 30 5.64 -5.91 -29.01
CA SER A 30 5.98 -4.66 -29.67
C SER A 30 4.76 -3.76 -29.72
N GLY A 31 4.76 -2.66 -28.95
CA GLY A 31 3.65 -1.70 -28.95
C GLY A 31 3.35 -1.15 -30.35
N LYS A 32 4.35 -0.98 -31.23
CA LYS A 32 4.11 -0.59 -32.64
C LYS A 32 3.23 -1.60 -33.40
N LYS A 33 3.43 -2.90 -33.17
CA LYS A 33 2.66 -3.98 -33.81
C LYS A 33 1.25 -4.04 -33.23
N VAL A 34 1.11 -3.93 -31.91
CA VAL A 34 -0.18 -3.87 -31.20
C VAL A 34 -1.00 -2.67 -31.66
N ARG A 35 -0.42 -1.45 -31.64
CA ARG A 35 -1.04 -0.22 -32.17
C ARG A 35 -1.57 -0.41 -33.58
N ARG A 36 -0.78 -1.02 -34.48
CA ARG A 36 -1.17 -1.23 -35.87
C ARG A 36 -2.37 -2.17 -35.98
N LEU A 37 -2.42 -3.23 -35.18
CA LEU A 37 -3.53 -4.19 -35.19
C LEU A 37 -4.81 -3.54 -34.68
N ILE A 38 -4.74 -2.78 -33.59
CA ILE A 38 -5.89 -2.07 -33.02
C ILE A 38 -6.35 -0.97 -33.99
N LYS A 39 -5.50 0.02 -34.29
CA LYS A 39 -5.90 1.24 -35.02
C LYS A 39 -6.13 1.03 -36.52
N LYS A 40 -5.37 0.15 -37.18
CA LYS A 40 -5.49 -0.03 -38.66
C LYS A 40 -6.29 -1.26 -39.07
N LYS A 41 -6.37 -2.28 -38.21
CA LYS A 41 -7.08 -3.53 -38.53
C LYS A 41 -8.35 -3.74 -37.72
N GLY A 42 -8.70 -2.80 -36.83
CA GLY A 42 -9.89 -2.89 -36.00
C GLY A 42 -9.88 -4.10 -35.07
N ALA A 43 -8.70 -4.49 -34.60
CA ALA A 43 -8.59 -5.58 -33.63
C ALA A 43 -9.20 -5.13 -32.29
N ASP A 44 -10.03 -5.99 -31.72
CA ASP A 44 -10.65 -5.77 -30.42
C ASP A 44 -9.63 -6.00 -29.29
N ALA A 45 -9.33 -4.94 -28.53
CA ALA A 45 -8.41 -5.01 -27.40
C ALA A 45 -9.09 -5.47 -26.09
N ALA A 46 -10.43 -5.42 -26.03
CA ALA A 46 -11.23 -5.84 -24.88
C ALA A 46 -11.55 -7.34 -24.89
N VAL A 47 -11.13 -8.06 -25.94
CA VAL A 47 -11.38 -9.50 -26.08
C VAL A 47 -10.77 -10.28 -24.91
N LEU A 48 -11.53 -11.26 -24.41
CA LEU A 48 -11.06 -12.23 -23.43
C LEU A 48 -10.65 -13.52 -24.13
N VAL A 49 -9.52 -14.09 -23.72
CA VAL A 49 -9.08 -15.42 -24.15
C VAL A 49 -9.32 -16.38 -22.99
N GLY A 50 -10.47 -17.08 -23.03
CA GLY A 50 -10.99 -17.79 -21.87
C GLY A 50 -11.47 -16.80 -20.81
N HIS A 51 -10.82 -16.78 -19.65
CA HIS A 51 -11.11 -15.84 -18.55
C HIS A 51 -10.08 -14.70 -18.43
N LEU A 52 -9.07 -14.68 -19.29
CA LEU A 52 -7.94 -13.76 -19.19
C LEU A 52 -8.09 -12.59 -20.16
N SER A 53 -7.79 -11.38 -19.70
CA SER A 53 -7.63 -10.22 -20.58
C SER A 53 -6.31 -10.30 -21.34
N LEU A 54 -6.23 -9.54 -22.45
CA LEU A 54 -4.99 -9.39 -23.20
C LEU A 54 -3.86 -8.79 -22.35
N ILE A 55 -4.19 -7.95 -21.36
CA ILE A 55 -3.21 -7.37 -20.42
C ILE A 55 -2.66 -8.48 -19.52
N GLU A 56 -3.51 -9.34 -18.96
CA GLU A 56 -3.07 -10.46 -18.12
C GLU A 56 -2.17 -11.44 -18.88
N ILE A 57 -2.49 -11.72 -20.15
CA ILE A 57 -1.65 -12.59 -21.00
C ILE A 57 -0.30 -11.92 -21.24
N ALA A 58 -0.27 -10.62 -21.56
CA ALA A 58 0.97 -9.88 -21.72
C ALA A 58 1.85 -9.93 -20.44
N LEU A 59 1.23 -9.89 -19.27
CA LEU A 59 1.91 -9.94 -17.98
C LEU A 59 2.39 -11.36 -17.59
N LYS A 60 1.69 -12.42 -18.01
CA LYS A 60 2.10 -13.82 -17.72
C LYS A 60 3.48 -14.16 -18.27
N HIS A 61 3.90 -13.55 -19.37
CA HIS A 61 5.21 -13.78 -19.96
C HIS A 61 6.37 -13.16 -19.17
N HIS A 62 6.09 -12.22 -18.24
CA HIS A 62 7.10 -11.36 -17.64
C HIS A 62 7.63 -11.81 -16.27
N GLY A 63 7.22 -12.98 -15.76
CA GLY A 63 7.64 -13.49 -14.44
C GLY A 63 7.16 -12.58 -13.30
N GLU A 64 7.68 -12.74 -12.07
CA GLU A 64 7.18 -12.00 -10.90
C GLU A 64 7.73 -10.56 -10.74
N GLY A 65 8.58 -10.08 -11.65
CA GLY A 65 9.21 -8.75 -11.57
C GLY A 65 8.49 -7.63 -12.35
N PRO A 66 9.06 -6.41 -12.35
CA PRO A 66 8.57 -5.29 -13.15
C PRO A 66 8.56 -5.61 -14.64
N VAL A 67 7.57 -5.06 -15.36
CA VAL A 67 7.44 -5.25 -16.80
C VAL A 67 8.52 -4.48 -17.56
N SER A 68 8.93 -4.98 -18.72
CA SER A 68 9.82 -4.22 -19.60
C SER A 68 9.07 -3.06 -20.27
N ASP A 69 9.80 -2.00 -20.64
CA ASP A 69 9.26 -0.86 -21.40
C ASP A 69 8.49 -1.27 -22.66
N ARG A 70 8.92 -2.37 -23.31
CA ARG A 70 8.25 -2.91 -24.50
C ARG A 70 6.85 -3.45 -24.17
N THR A 71 6.74 -4.14 -23.04
CA THR A 71 5.48 -4.69 -22.53
C THR A 71 4.60 -3.57 -22.00
N LEU A 72 5.17 -2.62 -21.25
CA LEU A 72 4.44 -1.43 -20.78
C LEU A 72 3.84 -0.65 -21.95
N HIS A 73 4.63 -0.43 -23.01
CA HIS A 73 4.14 0.24 -24.22
C HIS A 73 3.05 -0.59 -24.93
N ALA A 74 3.16 -1.92 -24.94
CA ALA A 74 2.10 -2.77 -25.50
C ALA A 74 0.80 -2.71 -24.69
N ILE A 75 0.90 -2.70 -23.35
CA ILE A 75 -0.25 -2.54 -22.44
C ILE A 75 -0.88 -1.17 -22.64
N ALA A 76 -0.09 -0.10 -22.78
CA ALA A 76 -0.60 1.24 -23.05
C ALA A 76 -1.41 1.29 -24.36
N GLU A 77 -0.97 0.57 -25.39
CA GLU A 77 -1.74 0.47 -26.63
C GLU A 77 -3.04 -0.34 -26.47
N LEU A 78 -3.03 -1.40 -25.65
CA LEU A 78 -4.23 -2.18 -25.34
C LEU A 78 -5.27 -1.35 -24.59
N LEU A 79 -4.84 -0.61 -23.56
CA LEU A 79 -5.70 0.32 -22.81
C LEU A 79 -6.27 1.40 -23.74
N SER A 80 -5.44 1.99 -24.60
CA SER A 80 -5.92 2.95 -25.62
C SER A 80 -6.90 2.35 -26.63
N GLY A 81 -6.90 1.02 -26.77
CA GLY A 81 -7.81 0.25 -27.61
C GLY A 81 -9.10 -0.18 -26.90
N GLY A 82 -9.29 0.20 -25.64
CA GLY A 82 -10.47 -0.14 -24.84
C GLY A 82 -10.33 -1.41 -23.99
N ALA A 83 -9.12 -1.94 -23.80
CA ALA A 83 -8.91 -3.01 -22.81
C ALA A 83 -9.26 -2.50 -21.40
N ASP A 84 -9.92 -3.35 -20.62
CA ASP A 84 -10.31 -3.05 -19.25
C ASP A 84 -9.06 -3.08 -18.31
N PRO A 85 -8.70 -1.97 -17.65
CA PRO A 85 -7.58 -1.92 -16.70
C PRO A 85 -7.85 -2.70 -15.40
N ASP A 86 -9.12 -2.95 -15.05
CA ASP A 86 -9.52 -3.53 -13.77
C ASP A 86 -9.64 -5.05 -13.82
N HIS A 87 -9.83 -5.60 -15.03
CA HIS A 87 -10.00 -7.03 -15.24
C HIS A 87 -8.80 -7.82 -14.69
N GLY A 88 -9.05 -8.75 -13.77
CA GLY A 88 -8.00 -9.55 -13.14
C GLY A 88 -7.21 -8.83 -12.04
N ARG A 89 -7.65 -7.62 -11.61
CA ARG A 89 -6.99 -6.82 -10.57
C ARG A 89 -5.53 -6.53 -10.91
N VAL A 90 -5.27 -6.08 -12.14
CA VAL A 90 -3.91 -5.82 -12.64
C VAL A 90 -3.14 -4.86 -11.75
N VAL A 91 -3.83 -3.87 -11.16
CA VAL A 91 -3.22 -2.94 -10.20
C VAL A 91 -2.63 -3.66 -8.98
N CYS A 92 -3.33 -4.66 -8.43
CA CYS A 92 -2.81 -5.46 -7.30
C CYS A 92 -1.51 -6.18 -7.67
N ARG A 93 -1.45 -6.72 -8.89
CA ARG A 93 -0.24 -7.35 -9.42
C ARG A 93 0.91 -6.35 -9.56
N ALA A 94 0.64 -5.19 -10.16
CA ALA A 94 1.64 -4.12 -10.33
C ALA A 94 2.21 -3.66 -8.98
N VAL A 95 1.35 -3.43 -7.98
CA VAL A 95 1.76 -3.07 -6.62
C VAL A 95 2.62 -4.14 -5.97
N ARG A 96 2.23 -5.43 -6.06
CA ARG A 96 3.02 -6.56 -5.52
C ARG A 96 4.38 -6.73 -6.20
N CYS A 97 4.48 -6.37 -7.48
CA CYS A 97 5.71 -6.42 -8.26
C CYS A 97 6.65 -5.24 -8.04
N HIS A 98 6.23 -4.23 -7.26
CA HIS A 98 6.95 -2.96 -7.16
C HIS A 98 7.07 -2.26 -8.54
N ASP A 99 6.08 -2.47 -9.42
CA ASP A 99 6.06 -1.92 -10.78
C ASP A 99 5.31 -0.59 -10.82
N TYR A 100 6.00 0.47 -10.40
CA TYR A 100 5.41 1.80 -10.32
C TYR A 100 4.98 2.33 -11.69
N ALA A 101 5.72 2.02 -12.76
CA ALA A 101 5.38 2.47 -14.12
C ALA A 101 4.09 1.83 -14.63
N LEU A 102 3.85 0.55 -14.31
CA LEU A 102 2.58 -0.09 -14.61
C LEU A 102 1.44 0.46 -13.75
N VAL A 103 1.68 0.79 -12.47
CA VAL A 103 0.68 1.46 -11.63
C VAL A 103 0.30 2.81 -12.23
N ASP A 104 1.29 3.65 -12.59
CA ASP A 104 1.07 4.96 -13.24
C ASP A 104 0.18 4.80 -14.48
N LEU A 105 0.52 3.85 -15.35
CA LEU A 105 -0.22 3.60 -16.58
C LEU A 105 -1.69 3.18 -16.32
N LEU A 106 -1.93 2.34 -15.31
CA LEU A 106 -3.29 1.88 -14.99
C LEU A 106 -4.13 3.01 -14.39
N LEU A 107 -3.54 3.82 -13.51
CA LEU A 107 -4.19 4.98 -12.91
C LEU A 107 -4.53 6.06 -13.95
N ASP A 108 -3.62 6.31 -14.90
CA ASP A 108 -3.84 7.19 -16.05
C ASP A 108 -5.02 6.73 -16.94
N ASN A 109 -5.36 5.44 -16.88
CA ASN A 109 -6.49 4.84 -17.59
C ASN A 109 -7.69 4.55 -16.68
N HIS A 110 -7.80 5.26 -15.55
CA HIS A 110 -8.96 5.22 -14.65
C HIS A 110 -9.24 3.87 -13.99
N ALA A 111 -8.19 3.12 -13.64
CA ALA A 111 -8.36 1.88 -12.87
C ALA A 111 -9.08 2.13 -11.52
N ASP A 112 -10.09 1.32 -11.21
CA ASP A 112 -10.81 1.34 -9.94
C ASP A 112 -9.95 0.74 -8.82
N LEU A 113 -9.78 1.52 -7.75
CA LEU A 113 -8.98 1.14 -6.59
C LEU A 113 -9.81 0.52 -5.47
N LYS A 114 -11.13 0.60 -5.56
CA LYS A 114 -12.05 0.30 -4.46
C LYS A 114 -12.09 -1.19 -4.14
N GLY A 115 -11.99 -1.50 -2.85
CA GLY A 115 -12.09 -2.87 -2.33
C GLY A 115 -10.91 -3.75 -2.71
N LEU A 116 -9.80 -3.16 -3.15
CA LEU A 116 -8.56 -3.86 -3.45
C LEU A 116 -7.62 -3.95 -2.24
N CYS A 117 -7.84 -3.15 -1.18
CA CYS A 117 -6.97 -3.09 0.00
C CYS A 117 -5.50 -2.84 -0.38
N LEU A 118 -5.26 -1.98 -1.38
CA LEU A 118 -3.92 -1.73 -1.92
C LEU A 118 -2.96 -1.20 -0.86
N LEU A 119 -3.43 -0.26 -0.02
CA LEU A 119 -2.60 0.34 1.02
C LEU A 119 -2.17 -0.68 2.09
N HIS A 120 -3.00 -1.70 2.38
CA HIS A 120 -2.64 -2.79 3.28
C HIS A 120 -1.53 -3.65 2.69
N MET A 121 -1.65 -4.00 1.39
CA MET A 121 -0.60 -4.74 0.69
C MET A 121 0.72 -3.97 0.67
N ILE A 122 0.67 -2.65 0.46
CA ILE A 122 1.84 -1.78 0.48
C ILE A 122 2.43 -1.66 1.90
N ALA A 123 1.63 -1.71 2.95
CA ALA A 123 2.16 -1.71 4.31
C ALA A 123 2.96 -2.99 4.61
N GLU A 124 2.45 -4.16 4.21
CA GLU A 124 3.02 -5.47 4.51
C GLU A 124 4.18 -5.90 3.58
N SER A 125 4.31 -5.27 2.42
CA SER A 125 5.40 -5.51 1.48
C SER A 125 6.73 -4.90 1.93
N ASP A 126 7.83 -5.41 1.40
CA ASP A 126 9.16 -4.83 1.58
C ASP A 126 9.52 -3.87 0.42
N HIS A 127 8.62 -2.94 0.06
CA HIS A 127 8.94 -1.93 -0.98
C HIS A 127 10.16 -1.12 -0.55
N GLN A 128 11.28 -1.33 -1.25
CA GLN A 128 12.47 -0.50 -1.17
C GLN A 128 12.64 0.29 -2.48
N PRO A 129 13.10 1.55 -2.39
CA PRO A 129 13.35 2.32 -1.16
C PRO A 129 12.04 2.79 -0.50
N ALA A 130 12.06 3.03 0.82
CA ALA A 130 10.90 3.52 1.58
C ALA A 130 10.28 4.82 1.02
N ALA A 131 11.08 5.66 0.35
CA ALA A 131 10.60 6.85 -0.34
C ALA A 131 9.65 6.53 -1.50
N GLU A 132 9.90 5.46 -2.27
CA GLU A 132 9.00 5.02 -3.34
C GLU A 132 7.72 4.41 -2.77
N LYS A 133 7.80 3.75 -1.61
CA LYS A 133 6.61 3.31 -0.87
C LYS A 133 5.71 4.50 -0.52
N LEU A 134 6.27 5.58 0.04
CA LEU A 134 5.50 6.80 0.34
C LEU A 134 4.96 7.46 -0.93
N ARG A 135 5.74 7.54 -2.01
CA ARG A 135 5.29 8.08 -3.30
C ARG A 135 4.09 7.31 -3.83
N LEU A 136 4.16 5.98 -3.85
CA LEU A 136 3.08 5.12 -4.31
C LEU A 136 1.80 5.31 -3.46
N VAL A 137 1.94 5.33 -2.13
CA VAL A 137 0.82 5.58 -1.21
C VAL A 137 0.18 6.94 -1.51
N ARG A 138 0.99 8.00 -1.68
CA ARG A 138 0.50 9.33 -2.03
C ARG A 138 -0.28 9.34 -3.32
N GLN A 139 0.29 8.77 -4.37
CA GLN A 139 -0.36 8.71 -5.67
C GLN A 139 -1.71 7.99 -5.61
N LEU A 140 -1.79 6.83 -4.95
CA LEU A 140 -3.05 6.11 -4.80
C LEU A 140 -4.11 6.93 -4.04
N ILE A 141 -3.71 7.62 -2.98
CA ILE A 141 -4.61 8.47 -2.19
C ILE A 141 -5.05 9.71 -2.98
N ASP A 142 -4.16 10.30 -3.78
CA ASP A 142 -4.48 11.45 -4.64
C ASP A 142 -5.51 11.08 -5.71
N HIS A 143 -5.48 9.83 -6.22
CA HIS A 143 -6.46 9.29 -7.16
C HIS A 143 -7.79 8.93 -6.48
N ASP A 144 -7.76 8.19 -5.37
CA ASP A 144 -8.95 7.85 -4.60
C ASP A 144 -8.67 7.94 -3.09
N PRO A 145 -9.07 9.03 -2.40
CA PRO A 145 -8.87 9.16 -0.97
C PRO A 145 -9.76 8.22 -0.15
N ALA A 146 -10.79 7.58 -0.73
CA ALA A 146 -11.64 6.64 0.00
C ALA A 146 -10.87 5.39 0.46
N ILE A 147 -9.78 5.02 -0.24
CA ILE A 147 -8.99 3.84 0.07
C ILE A 147 -8.37 3.88 1.47
N VAL A 148 -8.18 5.07 2.06
CA VAL A 148 -7.63 5.21 3.44
C VAL A 148 -8.59 4.69 4.52
N LYS A 149 -9.87 4.53 4.18
CA LYS A 149 -10.93 4.08 5.09
C LYS A 149 -11.27 2.61 4.90
N GLU A 150 -10.65 1.93 3.94
CA GLU A 150 -10.85 0.50 3.73
C GLU A 150 -10.43 -0.30 4.96
N VAL A 151 -10.99 -1.50 5.08
CA VAL A 151 -10.61 -2.48 6.08
C VAL A 151 -10.23 -3.77 5.37
N ASP A 152 -9.16 -4.41 5.85
CA ASP A 152 -8.76 -5.71 5.33
C ASP A 152 -9.57 -6.85 5.97
N THR A 153 -9.18 -8.09 5.67
CA THR A 153 -9.80 -9.30 6.22
C THR A 153 -9.68 -9.43 7.75
N HIS A 154 -8.80 -8.68 8.40
CA HIS A 154 -8.63 -8.63 9.84
C HIS A 154 -9.32 -7.41 10.46
N GLY A 155 -10.09 -6.64 9.68
CA GLY A 155 -10.74 -5.41 10.15
C GLY A 155 -9.75 -4.26 10.38
N ARG A 156 -8.49 -4.37 9.92
CA ARG A 156 -7.48 -3.33 10.10
C ARG A 156 -7.66 -2.25 9.05
N HIS A 157 -7.55 -0.99 9.46
CA HIS A 157 -7.39 0.13 8.53
C HIS A 157 -5.93 0.25 8.04
N PRO A 158 -5.67 0.85 6.85
CA PRO A 158 -4.31 1.03 6.33
C PRO A 158 -3.34 1.67 7.31
N LEU A 159 -3.76 2.74 7.99
CA LEU A 159 -2.96 3.43 9.01
C LEU A 159 -2.49 2.45 10.10
N SER A 160 -3.35 1.51 10.52
CA SER A 160 -3.00 0.49 11.51
C SER A 160 -1.91 -0.47 11.01
N CYS A 161 -1.95 -0.83 9.72
CA CYS A 161 -0.91 -1.67 9.10
C CYS A 161 0.42 -0.93 9.01
N PHE A 162 0.42 0.37 8.68
CA PHE A 162 1.63 1.19 8.71
C PHE A 162 2.16 1.47 10.13
N CYS A 163 1.33 1.37 11.17
CA CYS A 163 1.82 1.36 12.55
C CYS A 163 2.48 0.03 12.95
N ARG A 164 2.03 -1.09 12.37
CA ARG A 164 2.62 -2.43 12.55
C ARG A 164 3.89 -2.62 11.72
N HIS A 165 3.98 -1.99 10.56
CA HIS A 165 5.11 -2.05 9.64
C HIS A 165 5.61 -0.62 9.35
N PRO A 166 6.24 0.04 10.33
CA PRO A 166 6.68 1.43 10.19
C PRO A 166 7.81 1.56 9.18
N LEU A 167 7.87 2.70 8.49
CA LEU A 167 8.99 3.07 7.65
C LEU A 167 10.25 3.32 8.52
N PRO A 168 11.45 2.99 8.02
CA PRO A 168 12.67 3.06 8.83
C PRO A 168 13.05 4.51 9.19
N GLU A 169 12.80 5.47 8.31
CA GLU A 169 13.06 6.88 8.57
C GLU A 169 11.87 7.56 9.26
N ALA A 170 12.15 8.21 10.39
CA ALA A 170 11.13 8.90 11.18
C ALA A 170 10.33 9.94 10.39
N TRP A 171 11.00 10.75 9.56
CA TRP A 171 10.34 11.78 8.77
C TRP A 171 9.43 11.19 7.67
N LEU A 172 9.78 10.04 7.10
CA LEU A 172 8.93 9.33 6.14
C LEU A 172 7.72 8.73 6.84
N GLN A 173 7.92 8.11 8.00
CA GLN A 173 6.83 7.56 8.80
C GLN A 173 5.85 8.65 9.21
N GLU A 174 6.33 9.79 9.72
CA GLU A 174 5.49 10.92 10.11
C GLU A 174 4.72 11.50 8.90
N ALA A 175 5.39 11.70 7.77
CA ALA A 175 4.75 12.16 6.53
C ALA A 175 3.67 11.18 6.02
N LEU A 176 3.91 9.87 6.16
CA LEU A 176 2.95 8.84 5.79
C LEU A 176 1.72 8.86 6.71
N LEU A 177 1.92 8.98 8.02
CA LEU A 177 0.83 9.04 9.00
C LEU A 177 0.00 10.32 8.82
N ASP A 178 0.65 11.46 8.61
CA ASP A 178 -0.03 12.73 8.32
C ASP A 178 -0.84 12.66 7.03
N LEU A 179 -0.30 12.06 5.97
CA LEU A 179 -1.02 11.87 4.71
C LEU A 179 -2.32 11.08 4.91
N HIS A 180 -2.28 9.98 5.67
CA HIS A 180 -3.48 9.20 5.98
C HIS A 180 -4.47 9.99 6.84
N TYR A 181 -3.98 10.66 7.87
CA TYR A 181 -4.80 11.43 8.81
C TYR A 181 -5.54 12.58 8.12
N GLN A 182 -4.83 13.34 7.27
CA GLN A 182 -5.39 14.45 6.50
C GLN A 182 -6.48 13.98 5.52
N ASN A 183 -6.39 12.75 5.04
CA ASN A 183 -7.40 12.13 4.18
C ASN A 183 -8.53 11.40 4.96
N GLY A 184 -8.57 11.58 6.28
CA GLY A 184 -9.66 11.10 7.12
C GLY A 184 -9.50 9.68 7.67
N ALA A 185 -8.26 9.16 7.71
CA ALA A 185 -7.96 7.96 8.48
C ALA A 185 -8.14 8.23 9.98
N LYS A 186 -8.79 7.30 10.68
CA LYS A 186 -8.99 7.37 12.13
C LYS A 186 -7.80 6.74 12.86
N THR A 187 -7.40 7.35 13.97
CA THR A 187 -6.24 6.91 14.77
C THR A 187 -6.61 5.92 15.88
N ASP A 188 -7.90 5.67 16.07
CA ASP A 188 -8.45 4.94 17.22
C ASP A 188 -9.32 3.74 16.82
N THR A 189 -9.39 3.39 15.53
CA THR A 189 -10.20 2.27 15.05
C THR A 189 -9.64 0.93 15.52
N PRO A 190 -10.45 0.08 16.17
CA PRO A 190 -10.05 -1.28 16.52
C PRO A 190 -10.12 -2.21 15.30
N ASP A 191 -9.19 -3.16 15.22
CA ASP A 191 -9.30 -4.33 14.35
C ASP A 191 -10.19 -5.42 14.96
N SER A 192 -10.32 -6.57 14.28
CA SER A 192 -11.18 -7.68 14.73
C SER A 192 -10.82 -8.24 16.11
N ASP A 193 -9.56 -8.10 16.54
CA ASP A 193 -9.07 -8.54 17.86
C ASP A 193 -9.17 -7.41 18.92
N GLY A 194 -9.70 -6.25 18.52
CA GLY A 194 -9.81 -5.05 19.35
C GLY A 194 -8.52 -4.23 19.42
N TYR A 195 -7.47 -4.60 18.69
CA TYR A 195 -6.21 -3.86 18.67
C TYR A 195 -6.38 -2.56 17.87
N ARG A 196 -5.97 -1.46 18.49
CA ARG A 196 -5.93 -0.12 17.88
C ARG A 196 -4.53 0.21 17.36
N PRO A 197 -4.37 1.21 16.47
CA PRO A 197 -3.06 1.63 15.94
C PRO A 197 -1.97 1.79 17.02
N LEU A 198 -2.32 2.36 18.19
CA LEU A 198 -1.37 2.54 19.29
C LEU A 198 -0.87 1.21 19.88
N HIS A 199 -1.70 0.16 19.89
CA HIS A 199 -1.25 -1.17 20.30
C HIS A 199 -0.23 -1.74 19.31
N HIS A 200 -0.48 -1.60 17.99
CA HIS A 200 0.47 -2.05 16.96
C HIS A 200 1.79 -1.28 17.03
N ALA A 201 1.75 0.03 17.25
CA ALA A 201 2.95 0.86 17.44
C ALA A 201 3.76 0.47 18.69
N MET A 202 3.08 0.09 19.79
CA MET A 202 3.72 -0.44 21.00
C MET A 202 4.17 -1.90 20.86
N HIS A 203 3.72 -2.63 19.84
CA HIS A 203 4.28 -3.93 19.51
C HIS A 203 5.64 -3.77 18.81
N THR A 204 5.75 -2.83 17.88
CA THR A 204 6.98 -2.56 17.12
C THR A 204 8.01 -1.74 17.91
N GLY A 205 7.57 -0.91 18.86
CA GLY A 205 8.44 -0.01 19.59
C GLY A 205 8.87 1.22 18.80
N ASP A 206 8.20 1.54 17.69
CA ASP A 206 8.50 2.72 16.90
C ASP A 206 8.11 4.00 17.65
N LYS A 207 9.13 4.74 18.09
CA LYS A 207 8.97 5.95 18.90
C LYS A 207 8.26 7.05 18.13
N THR A 208 8.44 7.10 16.80
CA THR A 208 7.85 8.13 15.94
C THR A 208 6.34 7.95 15.90
N THR A 209 5.87 6.75 15.51
CA THR A 209 4.46 6.41 15.46
C THR A 209 3.79 6.53 16.83
N VAL A 210 4.44 6.09 17.90
CA VAL A 210 3.88 6.20 19.26
C VAL A 210 3.66 7.65 19.66
N ARG A 211 4.64 8.54 19.45
CA ARG A 211 4.49 9.97 19.77
C ARG A 211 3.41 10.62 18.92
N TRP A 212 3.42 10.34 17.62
CA TRP A 212 2.43 10.87 16.69
C TRP A 212 1.02 10.45 17.11
N LEU A 213 0.79 9.17 17.40
CA LEU A 213 -0.51 8.67 17.88
C LEU A 213 -0.91 9.25 19.23
N CYS A 214 0.00 9.35 20.21
CA CYS A 214 -0.28 9.96 21.51
C CYS A 214 -0.69 11.44 21.40
N GLY A 215 -0.22 12.14 20.36
CA GLY A 215 -0.64 13.52 20.07
C GLY A 215 -1.99 13.63 19.36
N LYS A 216 -2.53 12.54 18.80
CA LYS A 216 -3.75 12.53 17.98
C LYS A 216 -4.90 11.70 18.56
N THR A 217 -4.60 10.77 19.47
CA THR A 217 -5.61 9.90 20.10
C THR A 217 -6.23 10.54 21.33
N ASN A 218 -7.53 10.31 21.53
CA ASN A 218 -8.28 10.77 22.69
C ASN A 218 -8.36 9.71 23.81
N ASP A 219 -8.13 8.43 23.50
CA ASP A 219 -8.17 7.33 24.46
C ASP A 219 -6.88 6.50 24.39
N ILE A 220 -5.99 6.70 25.36
CA ILE A 220 -4.70 6.02 25.48
C ILE A 220 -4.83 4.70 26.25
N ASP A 221 -5.85 4.57 27.09
CA ASP A 221 -6.11 3.41 27.93
C ASP A 221 -7.14 2.45 27.32
N ALA A 222 -7.48 2.65 26.05
CA ALA A 222 -8.25 1.70 25.26
C ALA A 222 -7.67 0.29 25.41
N ARG A 223 -8.55 -0.70 25.58
CA ARG A 223 -8.17 -2.09 25.84
C ARG A 223 -8.47 -2.96 24.63
N ALA A 224 -7.44 -3.65 24.14
CA ALA A 224 -7.56 -4.79 23.24
C ALA A 224 -7.48 -6.07 24.07
N SER A 225 -8.54 -6.89 24.12
CA SER A 225 -8.55 -8.13 24.92
C SER A 225 -8.05 -7.94 26.37
N ARG A 226 -8.49 -6.85 27.03
CA ARG A 226 -8.09 -6.42 28.39
C ARG A 226 -6.65 -5.89 28.55
N VAL A 227 -5.87 -5.81 27.48
CA VAL A 227 -4.51 -5.26 27.48
C VAL A 227 -4.54 -3.82 26.97
N THR A 228 -3.88 -2.89 27.68
CA THR A 228 -3.64 -1.51 27.21
C THR A 228 -2.34 -1.43 26.43
N ALA A 229 -2.18 -0.41 25.58
CA ALA A 229 -0.92 -0.18 24.86
C ALA A 229 0.29 -0.06 25.80
N LEU A 230 0.12 0.57 26.97
CA LEU A 230 1.17 0.66 27.99
C LEU A 230 1.52 -0.71 28.60
N LYS A 231 0.52 -1.55 28.88
CA LYS A 231 0.74 -2.91 29.39
C LYS A 231 1.45 -3.77 28.35
N LEU A 232 1.06 -3.67 27.07
CA LEU A 232 1.70 -4.37 25.96
C LEU A 232 3.18 -3.99 25.85
N GLY A 233 3.50 -2.69 25.85
CA GLY A 233 4.89 -2.23 25.80
C GLY A 233 5.73 -2.69 26.99
N ALA A 234 5.15 -2.70 28.19
CA ALA A 234 5.84 -3.19 29.39
C ALA A 234 6.10 -4.70 29.33
N LEU A 235 5.17 -5.50 28.77
CA LEU A 235 5.36 -6.94 28.59
C LEU A 235 6.42 -7.26 27.52
N ASN A 236 6.48 -6.46 26.46
CA ASN A 236 7.48 -6.61 25.39
C ASN A 236 8.88 -6.08 25.77
N GLY A 237 9.05 -5.53 26.98
CA GLY A 237 10.32 -4.98 27.42
C GLY A 237 10.74 -3.71 26.67
N LEU A 238 9.78 -2.93 26.16
CA LEU A 238 10.09 -1.71 25.41
C LEU A 238 10.84 -0.69 26.27
N PRO A 239 11.68 0.16 25.64
CA PRO A 239 12.48 1.12 26.38
C PRO A 239 11.63 2.02 27.27
N THR A 240 12.09 2.21 28.49
CA THR A 240 11.51 3.09 29.50
C THR A 240 11.09 4.45 28.98
N LYS A 241 11.96 5.08 28.16
CA LYS A 241 11.71 6.40 27.59
C LYS A 241 10.46 6.41 26.72
N LEU A 242 10.16 5.29 26.04
CA LEU A 242 8.96 5.13 25.23
C LEU A 242 7.72 4.91 26.10
N LEU A 243 7.81 4.06 27.14
CA LEU A 243 6.70 3.89 28.10
C LEU A 243 6.34 5.21 28.82
N ARG A 244 7.35 6.05 29.12
CA ARG A 244 7.14 7.38 29.69
C ARG A 244 6.34 8.31 28.78
N VAL A 245 6.41 8.15 27.44
CA VAL A 245 5.58 8.95 26.52
C VAL A 245 4.11 8.69 26.81
N LEU A 246 3.68 7.43 26.89
CA LEU A 246 2.29 7.10 27.18
C LEU A 246 1.85 7.65 28.56
N LEU A 247 2.70 7.54 29.58
CA LEU A 247 2.41 8.06 30.92
C LEU A 247 2.22 9.59 30.93
N VAL A 248 3.08 10.33 30.22
CA VAL A 248 2.97 11.80 30.11
C VAL A 248 1.67 12.22 29.43
N HIS A 249 1.20 11.42 28.47
CA HIS A 249 -0.05 11.69 27.77
C HIS A 249 -1.29 11.16 28.52
N GLY A 250 -1.14 10.60 29.73
CA GLY A 250 -2.27 10.24 30.60
C GLY A 250 -2.60 8.75 30.69
N ALA A 251 -1.73 7.86 30.20
CA ALA A 251 -1.93 6.41 30.35
C ALA A 251 -1.87 5.98 31.82
N SER A 252 -2.81 5.13 32.25
CA SER A 252 -2.87 4.61 33.60
C SER A 252 -1.80 3.55 33.83
N PRO A 253 -0.89 3.72 34.82
CA PRO A 253 0.16 2.75 35.08
C PRO A 253 -0.44 1.42 35.56
N SER A 254 -0.10 0.33 34.86
CA SER A 254 -0.48 -1.02 35.26
C SER A 254 0.52 -1.61 36.27
N GLU A 255 0.14 -2.68 36.98
CA GLU A 255 1.06 -3.38 37.90
C GLU A 255 2.38 -3.83 37.22
N ALA A 256 2.32 -4.24 35.95
CA ALA A 256 3.53 -4.55 35.18
C ALA A 256 4.35 -3.31 34.84
N THR A 257 3.69 -2.18 34.55
CA THR A 257 4.37 -0.89 34.38
C THR A 257 4.99 -0.42 35.69
N LEU A 258 4.38 -0.69 36.84
CA LEU A 258 4.96 -0.39 38.16
C LEU A 258 6.18 -1.28 38.47
N ARG A 259 6.17 -2.55 38.04
CA ARG A 259 7.35 -3.44 38.12
C ARG A 259 8.49 -2.92 37.24
N ALA A 260 8.20 -2.61 35.97
CA ALA A 260 9.17 -1.96 35.08
C ALA A 260 9.66 -0.64 35.70
N GLY A 261 8.73 0.18 36.21
CA GLY A 261 8.90 1.43 36.96
C GLY A 261 9.88 1.36 38.12
N ARG A 262 9.80 0.28 38.92
CA ARG A 262 10.71 0.03 40.04
C ARG A 262 12.12 -0.33 39.56
N ALA A 263 12.25 -1.10 38.47
CA ALA A 263 13.54 -1.30 37.82
C ALA A 263 14.13 0.03 37.32
N LEU A 264 13.30 0.95 36.79
CA LEU A 264 13.76 2.29 36.33
C LEU A 264 14.41 3.11 37.45
N ARG A 265 13.82 3.07 38.65
CA ARG A 265 14.34 3.81 39.80
C ARG A 265 15.65 3.20 40.31
N SER A 266 15.79 1.88 40.22
CA SER A 266 17.04 1.17 40.55
C SER A 266 18.18 1.55 39.60
N GLU A 267 17.92 1.59 38.28
CA GLU A 267 18.92 1.96 37.27
C GLU A 267 19.31 3.45 37.31
N GLU A 268 18.37 4.35 37.62
CA GLU A 268 18.68 5.78 37.85
C GLU A 268 19.48 5.99 39.15
N TRP A 269 19.21 5.20 40.21
CA TRP A 269 20.02 5.21 41.43
C TRP A 269 21.44 4.69 41.19
N GLU A 270 21.62 3.60 40.43
CA GLU A 270 22.96 3.07 40.09
C GLU A 270 23.76 4.02 39.18
N ARG A 271 23.12 4.67 38.19
CA ARG A 271 23.79 5.69 37.35
C ARG A 271 24.14 6.98 38.10
N ARG A 272 23.35 7.39 39.09
CA ARG A 272 23.67 8.56 39.93
C ARG A 272 24.70 8.23 41.01
N GLY A 273 24.68 7.00 41.55
CA GLY A 273 25.68 6.51 42.50
C GLY A 273 27.06 6.36 41.88
N THR A 274 27.17 5.88 40.64
CA THR A 274 28.47 5.71 39.95
C THR A 274 29.11 7.03 39.47
N ARG A 275 28.33 8.10 39.28
CA ARG A 275 28.86 9.44 38.97
C ARG A 275 29.38 10.22 40.18
N GLY A 276 29.10 9.76 41.40
CA GLY A 276 29.55 10.38 42.65
C GLY A 276 30.88 9.83 43.21
N TYR A 277 31.50 8.86 42.54
CA TYR A 277 32.70 8.14 43.02
C TYR A 277 33.95 8.35 42.14
N LEU A 278 33.99 9.39 41.31
CA LEU A 278 35.15 9.74 40.46
C LEU A 278 35.60 11.21 40.63
N HIS A 279 35.66 11.70 41.86
CA HIS A 279 36.41 12.92 42.21
C HIS A 279 37.28 12.69 43.44
#